data_AF-A0A1X6X667-F1
#
_entry.id   AF-A0A1X6X667-F1
#
_cell.length_a   1.000
_cell.length_b   1.000
_cell.length_c   1.000
_cell.angle_alpha   90.00
_cell.angle_beta   90.00
_cell.angle_gamma   90.00
#
_symmetry.space_group_name_H-M   'P 1'
#
loop_
_entity.id
_entity.type
_entity.pdbx_description
1 polymer ?
#
loop_
_entity_poly.entity_id
_entity_poly.type
_entity_poly.pdbx_seq_one_letter_code
_entity_poly.pdbx_strand_id
1 'polypeptide(L)'
;MPQEHRDRHGRSWHEDDYAQIITGLREGLDDDALAGRLGRTTGAVRARAKYLVSTPEDMVLGRLDTETMAELRERVCSDPSFAWHRHARAWHEFRDLPFLDAALDDLLRTAWADGEPRLPRISADTGVREQELAERIIDMDLAATREEVVDRLGCTPGNALARSLSRPPAQLASTRAEATGPRAALDAGTTRDGAPDDADGAHLSSPADEEPQRPGVSPVDEAWVLIVHSREGIQHVSLHPSREAAALALIDADTTAAAASGAVPYRWAIAHRTLGAGDAGTVERGMHLRDID
;
A
#
# COMPACT_ATOMS: atom_id res chain seq x y z
N MET A 1 -2.19 -20.75 -29.08
CA MET A 1 -2.70 -21.42 -27.85
C MET A 1 -3.04 -20.31 -26.87
N PRO A 2 -4.29 -20.18 -26.38
CA PRO A 2 -4.57 -19.27 -25.29
C PRO A 2 -3.75 -19.73 -24.08
N GLN A 3 -2.86 -18.89 -23.56
CA GLN A 3 -2.21 -19.18 -22.28
C GLN A 3 -3.32 -19.24 -21.23
N GLU A 4 -3.55 -20.39 -20.61
CA GLU A 4 -4.36 -20.46 -19.40
C GLU A 4 -3.69 -19.54 -18.38
N HIS A 5 -4.27 -18.34 -18.19
CA HIS A 5 -3.76 -17.39 -17.22
C HIS A 5 -3.95 -18.00 -15.83
N ARG A 6 -2.87 -18.57 -15.29
CA ARG A 6 -2.80 -19.04 -13.91
C ARG A 6 -3.29 -17.93 -13.01
N ASP A 7 -4.14 -18.26 -12.04
CA ASP A 7 -4.55 -17.32 -11.00
C ASP A 7 -3.32 -16.70 -10.33
N ARG A 8 -3.13 -15.38 -10.50
CA ARG A 8 -2.01 -14.62 -9.93
C ARG A 8 -2.40 -13.96 -8.61
N HIS A 9 -3.38 -14.48 -7.87
CA HIS A 9 -3.72 -13.98 -6.55
C HIS A 9 -2.48 -13.89 -5.63
N GLY A 10 -2.33 -12.75 -4.96
CA GLY A 10 -1.20 -12.48 -4.05
C GLY A 10 0.14 -12.17 -4.72
N ARG A 11 0.29 -12.31 -6.05
CA ARG A 11 1.54 -11.96 -6.74
C ARG A 11 1.79 -10.47 -6.80
N SER A 12 3.06 -10.08 -6.80
CA SER A 12 3.49 -8.68 -6.98
C SER A 12 3.11 -8.15 -8.36
N TRP A 13 3.01 -6.83 -8.47
CA TRP A 13 2.68 -6.13 -9.72
C TRP A 13 3.98 -5.65 -10.37
N HIS A 14 4.08 -5.86 -11.68
CA HIS A 14 5.27 -5.56 -12.48
C HIS A 14 4.99 -4.41 -13.44
N GLU A 15 6.04 -3.82 -14.01
CA GLU A 15 5.92 -2.83 -15.07
C GLU A 15 5.04 -3.32 -16.23
N ASP A 16 5.23 -4.57 -16.67
CA ASP A 16 4.42 -5.21 -17.72
C ASP A 16 2.94 -5.27 -17.38
N ASP A 17 2.58 -5.46 -16.10
CA ASP A 17 1.18 -5.51 -15.68
C ASP A 17 0.52 -4.14 -15.87
N TYR A 18 1.22 -3.06 -15.52
CA TYR A 18 0.76 -1.70 -15.74
C TYR A 18 0.70 -1.37 -17.23
N ALA A 19 1.73 -1.74 -18.00
CA ALA A 19 1.74 -1.56 -19.46
C ALA A 19 0.56 -2.28 -20.14
N GLN A 20 0.21 -3.47 -19.68
CA GLN A 20 -0.94 -4.22 -20.17
C GLN A 20 -2.28 -3.57 -19.80
N ILE A 21 -2.41 -2.96 -18.62
CA ILE A 21 -3.60 -2.14 -18.29
C ILE A 21 -3.74 -1.00 -19.29
N ILE A 22 -2.67 -0.24 -19.50
CA ILE A 22 -2.68 0.93 -20.39
C ILE A 22 -2.99 0.51 -21.83
N THR A 23 -2.36 -0.56 -22.31
CA THR A 23 -2.59 -1.11 -23.65
C THR A 23 -4.03 -1.59 -23.80
N GLY A 24 -4.55 -2.36 -22.84
CA GLY A 24 -5.93 -2.84 -22.90
C GLY A 24 -6.96 -1.71 -22.84
N LEU A 25 -6.72 -0.65 -22.06
CA LEU A 25 -7.58 0.53 -22.06
C LEU A 25 -7.60 1.23 -23.42
N ARG A 26 -6.44 1.36 -24.09
CA ARG A 26 -6.34 1.92 -25.46
C ARG A 26 -7.06 1.07 -26.50
N GLU A 27 -7.08 -0.25 -26.30
CA GLU A 27 -7.85 -1.19 -27.13
C GLU A 27 -9.36 -1.16 -26.83
N GLY A 28 -9.80 -0.38 -25.84
CA GLY A 28 -11.21 -0.27 -25.45
C GLY A 28 -11.70 -1.41 -24.58
N LEU A 29 -10.82 -2.15 -23.91
CA LEU A 29 -11.23 -3.19 -22.98
C LEU A 29 -11.94 -2.61 -21.75
N ASP A 30 -12.97 -3.33 -21.31
CA ASP A 30 -13.57 -3.12 -20.00
C ASP A 30 -12.73 -3.76 -18.87
N ASP A 31 -13.13 -3.49 -17.63
CA ASP A 31 -12.37 -3.87 -16.45
C ASP A 31 -12.29 -5.41 -16.27
N ASP A 32 -13.34 -6.14 -16.67
CA ASP A 32 -13.41 -7.59 -16.55
C ASP A 32 -12.54 -8.28 -17.60
N ALA A 33 -12.51 -7.77 -18.83
CA ALA A 33 -11.62 -8.23 -19.87
C ALA A 33 -10.14 -7.94 -19.53
N LEU A 34 -9.84 -6.77 -18.95
CA LEU A 34 -8.51 -6.46 -18.42
C LEU A 34 -8.10 -7.43 -17.32
N ALA A 35 -8.99 -7.70 -16.37
CA ALA A 35 -8.76 -8.64 -15.29
C ALA A 35 -8.48 -10.06 -15.81
N GLY A 36 -9.28 -10.52 -16.78
CA GLY A 36 -9.08 -11.79 -17.45
C GLY A 36 -7.73 -11.89 -18.16
N ARG A 37 -7.34 -10.85 -18.90
CA ARG A 37 -6.04 -10.77 -19.59
C ARG A 37 -4.86 -10.81 -18.62
N LEU A 38 -5.00 -10.16 -17.46
CA LEU A 38 -3.93 -10.11 -16.46
C LEU A 38 -3.87 -11.35 -15.55
N GLY A 39 -4.88 -12.23 -15.60
CA GLY A 39 -5.05 -13.33 -14.65
C GLY A 39 -5.28 -12.81 -13.22
N ARG A 40 -6.02 -11.71 -13.07
CA ARG A 40 -6.31 -11.03 -11.79
C ARG A 40 -7.82 -10.84 -11.61
N THR A 41 -8.22 -10.41 -10.42
CA THR A 41 -9.62 -10.01 -10.17
C THR A 41 -9.85 -8.57 -10.63
N THR A 42 -11.08 -8.24 -11.03
CA THR A 42 -11.50 -6.88 -11.39
C THR A 42 -11.17 -5.90 -10.27
N GLY A 43 -11.50 -6.25 -9.02
CA GLY A 43 -11.17 -5.41 -7.86
C GLY A 43 -9.67 -5.13 -7.70
N ALA A 44 -8.79 -6.09 -8.03
CA ALA A 44 -7.34 -5.88 -7.99
C ALA A 44 -6.87 -4.93 -9.10
N VAL A 45 -7.42 -5.03 -10.31
CA VAL A 45 -7.13 -4.09 -11.41
C VAL A 45 -7.58 -2.68 -11.04
N ARG A 46 -8.82 -2.53 -10.55
CA ARG A 46 -9.35 -1.23 -10.11
C ARG A 46 -8.50 -0.60 -9.01
N ALA A 47 -8.10 -1.40 -8.03
CA ALA A 47 -7.24 -0.94 -6.95
C ALA A 47 -5.86 -0.44 -7.41
N ARG A 48 -5.43 -0.79 -8.64
CA ARG A 48 -4.17 -0.33 -9.22
C ARG A 48 -4.29 0.94 -10.05
N ALA A 49 -5.46 1.27 -10.59
CA ALA A 49 -5.60 2.50 -11.38
C ALA A 49 -5.23 3.76 -10.62
N LYS A 50 -5.50 3.82 -9.31
CA LYS A 50 -5.05 4.94 -8.45
C LYS A 50 -3.54 5.19 -8.50
N TYR A 51 -2.73 4.14 -8.72
CA TYR A 51 -1.28 4.27 -8.84
C TYR A 51 -0.81 4.78 -10.21
N LEU A 52 -1.72 4.87 -11.17
CA LEU A 52 -1.45 5.29 -12.53
C LEU A 52 -1.96 6.71 -12.83
N VAL A 53 -2.92 7.22 -12.05
CA VAL A 53 -3.50 8.57 -12.26
C VAL A 53 -3.19 9.57 -11.16
N SER A 54 -3.04 9.11 -9.93
CA SER A 54 -2.81 9.97 -8.77
C SER A 54 -1.34 9.97 -8.38
N THR A 55 -0.93 10.99 -7.66
CA THR A 55 0.38 11.01 -7.01
C THR A 55 0.28 10.57 -5.54
N PRO A 56 1.39 10.20 -4.89
CA PRO A 56 1.38 9.96 -3.44
C PRO A 56 0.84 11.13 -2.62
N GLU A 57 1.09 12.37 -3.07
CA GLU A 57 0.59 13.59 -2.44
C GLU A 57 -0.94 13.64 -2.45
N ASP A 58 -1.58 13.24 -3.55
CA ASP A 58 -3.04 13.16 -3.62
C ASP A 58 -3.62 12.24 -2.55
N MET A 59 -2.94 11.13 -2.26
CA MET A 59 -3.35 10.24 -1.17
C MET A 59 -3.17 10.86 0.20
N VAL A 60 -2.02 11.48 0.46
CA VAL A 60 -1.76 12.15 1.74
C VAL A 60 -2.80 13.24 1.99
N LEU A 61 -3.20 13.96 0.94
CA LEU A 61 -4.19 15.03 1.00
C LEU A 61 -5.65 14.52 0.94
N GLY A 62 -5.88 13.21 0.84
CA GLY A 62 -7.23 12.63 0.78
C GLY A 62 -8.00 12.98 -0.50
N ARG A 63 -7.28 13.30 -1.59
CA ARG A 63 -7.82 13.68 -2.91
C ARG A 63 -8.01 12.48 -3.84
N LEU A 64 -7.89 11.25 -3.34
CA LEU A 64 -8.16 10.06 -4.12
C LEU A 64 -9.66 9.89 -4.34
N ASP A 65 -10.07 9.92 -5.59
CA ASP A 65 -11.45 9.63 -5.98
C ASP A 65 -11.71 8.11 -6.02
N THR A 66 -12.94 7.74 -5.70
CA THR A 66 -13.53 6.43 -6.00
C THR A 66 -13.59 6.12 -7.50
N GLU A 67 -13.57 7.12 -8.38
CA GLU A 67 -13.68 6.97 -9.84
C GLU A 67 -12.33 6.84 -10.59
N THR A 68 -11.25 6.49 -9.90
CA THR A 68 -9.87 6.38 -10.46
C THR A 68 -9.73 5.56 -11.76
N MET A 69 -10.56 4.53 -12.00
CA MET A 69 -10.55 3.79 -13.26
C MET A 69 -11.16 4.57 -14.44
N ALA A 70 -12.22 5.34 -14.19
CA ALA A 70 -12.86 6.14 -15.23
C ALA A 70 -11.91 7.26 -15.67
N GLU A 71 -11.27 7.92 -14.69
CA GLU A 71 -10.22 8.92 -14.93
C GLU A 71 -9.03 8.32 -15.70
N LEU A 72 -8.55 7.13 -15.30
CA LEU A 72 -7.45 6.48 -16.02
C LEU A 72 -7.82 6.21 -17.48
N ARG A 73 -9.03 5.71 -17.73
CA ARG A 73 -9.53 5.46 -19.09
C ARG A 73 -9.61 6.76 -19.88
N GLU A 74 -10.15 7.83 -19.31
CA GLU A 74 -10.23 9.14 -19.97
C GLU A 74 -8.84 9.67 -20.36
N ARG A 75 -7.88 9.67 -19.41
CA ARG A 75 -6.51 10.14 -19.65
C ARG A 75 -5.81 9.31 -20.73
N VAL A 76 -5.88 7.97 -20.63
CA VAL A 76 -5.21 7.06 -21.57
C VAL A 76 -5.79 7.14 -22.98
N CYS A 77 -7.10 7.34 -23.11
CA CYS A 77 -7.76 7.48 -24.41
C CYS A 77 -7.55 8.87 -25.03
N SER A 78 -7.46 9.92 -24.21
CA SER A 78 -7.28 11.29 -24.69
C SER A 78 -5.82 11.63 -25.00
N ASP A 79 -4.88 10.99 -24.32
CA ASP A 79 -3.44 11.22 -24.47
C ASP A 79 -2.66 9.92 -24.75
N PRO A 80 -2.31 9.64 -26.02
CA PRO A 80 -1.45 8.52 -26.40
C PRO A 80 -0.05 8.57 -25.78
N SER A 81 0.41 9.75 -25.36
CA SER A 81 1.71 9.97 -24.72
C SER A 81 1.65 9.94 -23.18
N PHE A 82 0.49 9.61 -22.60
CA PHE A 82 0.29 9.59 -21.16
C PHE A 82 1.40 8.80 -20.42
N ALA A 83 2.16 9.51 -19.59
CA ALA A 83 3.38 9.05 -18.94
C ALA A 83 3.08 8.25 -17.65
N TRP A 84 2.26 7.20 -17.75
CA TRP A 84 1.81 6.37 -16.64
C TRP A 84 2.97 5.76 -15.80
N HIS A 85 4.11 5.49 -16.41
CA HIS A 85 5.28 4.88 -15.76
C HIS A 85 5.81 5.75 -14.61
N ARG A 86 5.75 7.08 -14.76
CA ARG A 86 6.18 8.03 -13.72
C ARG A 86 5.31 7.91 -12.48
N HIS A 87 3.99 7.78 -12.66
CA HIS A 87 3.05 7.60 -11.56
C HIS A 87 3.29 6.26 -10.85
N ALA A 88 3.43 5.17 -11.60
CA ALA A 88 3.67 3.85 -11.03
C ALA A 88 4.97 3.81 -10.21
N ARG A 89 6.07 4.39 -10.74
CA ARG A 89 7.37 4.44 -10.05
C ARG A 89 7.29 5.26 -8.76
N ALA A 90 6.71 6.46 -8.82
CA ALA A 90 6.54 7.32 -7.63
C ALA A 90 5.75 6.59 -6.51
N TRP A 91 4.73 5.80 -6.89
CA TRP A 91 3.97 5.02 -5.92
C TRP A 91 4.73 3.85 -5.31
N HIS A 92 5.54 3.14 -6.10
CA HIS A 92 6.37 2.06 -5.60
C HIS A 92 7.45 2.60 -4.64
N GLU A 93 8.09 3.70 -5.01
CA GLU A 93 9.06 4.40 -4.16
C GLU A 93 8.43 4.89 -2.85
N PHE A 94 7.31 5.61 -2.91
CA PHE A 94 6.60 6.11 -1.74
C PHE A 94 6.19 4.98 -0.77
N ARG A 95 5.88 3.79 -1.29
CA ARG A 95 5.48 2.62 -0.50
C ARG A 95 6.63 1.73 -0.06
N ASP A 96 7.88 2.08 -0.41
CA ASP A 96 9.06 1.23 -0.19
C ASP A 96 8.84 -0.18 -0.77
N LEU A 97 8.23 -0.23 -1.97
CA LEU A 97 7.97 -1.46 -2.70
C LEU A 97 8.91 -1.53 -3.90
N PRO A 98 9.54 -2.68 -4.15
CA PRO A 98 10.37 -2.84 -5.33
C PRO A 98 9.52 -2.64 -6.60
N PHE A 99 10.06 -1.89 -7.55
CA PHE A 99 9.50 -1.75 -8.89
C PHE A 99 10.20 -2.76 -9.81
N LEU A 100 9.47 -3.81 -10.21
CA LEU A 100 10.02 -4.82 -11.12
C LEU A 100 9.91 -4.31 -12.56
N ASP A 101 11.00 -3.70 -13.03
CA ASP A 101 11.12 -3.12 -14.37
C ASP A 101 11.95 -3.98 -15.32
N ALA A 102 12.03 -3.54 -16.58
CA ALA A 102 12.80 -4.21 -17.62
C ALA A 102 14.31 -4.37 -17.27
N ALA A 103 14.88 -3.43 -16.50
CA ALA A 103 16.28 -3.52 -16.10
C ALA A 103 16.53 -4.67 -15.12
N LEU A 104 15.60 -4.89 -14.17
CA LEU A 104 15.65 -6.06 -13.30
C LEU A 104 15.49 -7.36 -14.10
N ASP A 105 14.63 -7.40 -15.10
CA ASP A 105 14.49 -8.58 -15.96
C ASP A 105 15.78 -8.90 -16.73
N ASP A 106 16.44 -7.88 -17.29
CA ASP A 106 17.72 -8.06 -17.99
C ASP A 106 18.82 -8.55 -17.05
N LEU A 107 18.84 -8.05 -15.81
CA LEU A 107 19.72 -8.55 -14.76
C LEU A 107 19.44 -10.04 -14.46
N LEU A 108 18.17 -10.43 -14.34
CA LEU A 108 17.77 -11.83 -14.09
C LEU A 108 18.10 -12.76 -15.27
N ARG A 109 17.90 -12.30 -16.51
CA ARG A 109 18.28 -13.06 -17.73
C ARG A 109 19.79 -13.27 -17.80
N THR A 110 20.57 -12.23 -17.51
CA THR A 110 22.04 -12.30 -17.48
C THR A 110 22.50 -13.28 -16.39
N ALA A 111 21.98 -13.12 -15.17
CA ALA A 111 22.28 -14.02 -14.07
C ALA A 111 21.94 -15.49 -14.39
N TRP A 112 20.80 -15.71 -15.04
CA TRP A 112 20.38 -17.04 -15.49
C TRP A 112 21.35 -17.63 -16.51
N ALA A 113 21.72 -16.86 -17.53
CA ALA A 113 22.63 -17.31 -18.59
C ALA A 113 24.00 -17.69 -18.03
N ASP A 114 24.56 -16.83 -17.16
CA ASP A 114 25.91 -16.96 -16.63
C ASP A 114 26.03 -18.02 -15.51
N GLY A 115 24.92 -18.35 -14.82
CA GLY A 115 24.94 -19.21 -13.62
C GLY A 115 25.52 -18.53 -12.38
N GLU A 116 25.83 -17.25 -12.49
CA GLU A 116 26.19 -16.28 -11.46
C GLU A 116 25.56 -14.95 -11.88
N PRO A 117 25.14 -14.01 -11.00
CA PRO A 117 25.19 -13.97 -9.54
C PRO A 117 24.01 -14.65 -8.83
N ARG A 118 24.19 -14.89 -7.52
CA ARG A 118 23.23 -15.61 -6.67
C ARG A 118 22.02 -14.75 -6.30
N LEU A 119 20.83 -15.35 -6.19
CA LEU A 119 19.60 -14.66 -5.75
C LEU A 119 19.77 -13.76 -4.49
N PRO A 120 20.53 -14.15 -3.45
CA PRO A 120 20.76 -13.30 -2.27
C PRO A 120 21.40 -11.96 -2.61
N ARG A 121 22.32 -11.91 -3.58
CA ARG A 121 22.99 -10.68 -3.98
C ARG A 121 22.03 -9.76 -4.71
N ILE A 122 21.29 -10.29 -5.69
CA ILE A 122 20.28 -9.51 -6.42
C ILE A 122 19.23 -8.98 -5.44
N SER A 123 18.80 -9.81 -4.48
CA SER A 123 17.85 -9.41 -3.44
C SER A 123 18.39 -8.28 -2.55
N ALA A 124 19.65 -8.35 -2.13
CA ALA A 124 20.29 -7.30 -1.34
C ALA A 124 20.46 -5.99 -2.11
N ASP A 125 20.84 -6.07 -3.39
CA ASP A 125 21.12 -4.90 -4.24
C ASP A 125 19.82 -4.20 -4.68
N THR A 126 18.72 -4.93 -4.84
CA THR A 126 17.44 -4.41 -5.39
C THR A 126 16.33 -4.24 -4.35
N GLY A 127 16.49 -4.83 -3.15
CA GLY A 127 15.43 -4.89 -2.14
C GLY A 127 14.28 -5.85 -2.47
N VAL A 128 14.28 -6.49 -3.64
CA VAL A 128 13.27 -7.47 -4.05
C VAL A 128 13.49 -8.76 -3.29
N ARG A 129 12.43 -9.42 -2.81
CA ARG A 129 12.58 -10.68 -2.07
C ARG A 129 12.97 -11.82 -3.02
N GLU A 130 13.86 -12.71 -2.58
CA GLU A 130 14.29 -13.86 -3.40
C GLU A 130 13.13 -14.72 -3.93
N GLN A 131 12.05 -14.86 -3.18
CA GLN A 131 10.85 -15.56 -3.65
C GLN A 131 10.21 -14.87 -4.86
N GLU A 132 10.14 -13.54 -4.86
CA GLU A 132 9.58 -12.76 -5.98
C GLU A 132 10.50 -12.82 -7.20
N LEU A 133 11.83 -12.77 -6.98
CA LEU A 133 12.80 -12.96 -8.05
C LEU A 133 12.68 -14.35 -8.70
N ALA A 134 12.55 -15.41 -7.89
CA ALA A 134 12.37 -16.77 -8.40
C ALA A 134 11.04 -16.93 -9.16
N GLU A 135 9.96 -16.33 -8.68
CA GLU A 135 8.69 -16.28 -9.40
C GLU A 135 8.81 -15.53 -10.72
N ARG A 136 9.55 -14.43 -10.76
CA ARG A 136 9.78 -13.65 -12.00
C ARG A 136 10.60 -14.42 -13.03
N ILE A 137 11.63 -15.18 -12.61
CA ILE A 137 12.41 -16.05 -13.50
C ILE A 137 11.51 -17.11 -14.15
N ILE A 138 10.59 -17.71 -13.39
CA ILE A 138 9.62 -18.69 -13.91
C ILE A 138 8.62 -18.02 -14.86
N ASP A 139 8.12 -16.83 -14.51
CA ASP A 139 7.17 -16.08 -15.35
C ASP A 139 7.79 -15.61 -16.68
N MET A 140 9.11 -15.51 -16.76
CA MET A 140 9.85 -15.26 -18.00
C MET A 140 10.23 -16.54 -18.78
N ASP A 141 9.70 -17.70 -18.37
CA ASP A 141 10.01 -19.02 -18.94
C ASP A 141 11.50 -19.38 -18.95
N LEU A 142 12.30 -18.79 -18.04
CA LEU A 142 13.72 -19.14 -17.90
C LEU A 142 13.91 -20.45 -17.12
N ALA A 143 13.00 -20.73 -16.18
CA ALA A 143 12.99 -21.93 -15.34
C ALA A 143 11.58 -22.51 -15.26
N ALA A 144 11.46 -23.83 -15.14
CA ALA A 144 10.17 -24.49 -14.98
C ALA A 144 9.68 -24.48 -13.52
N THR A 145 10.60 -24.55 -12.55
CA THR A 145 10.27 -24.64 -11.12
C THR A 145 11.20 -23.82 -10.23
N ARG A 146 10.79 -23.62 -8.96
CA ARG A 146 11.60 -22.88 -7.98
C ARG A 146 12.83 -23.65 -7.55
N GLU A 147 12.76 -24.97 -7.53
CA GLU A 147 13.89 -25.86 -7.25
C GLU A 147 14.98 -25.63 -8.29
N GLU A 148 14.63 -25.59 -9.58
CA GLU A 148 15.58 -25.30 -10.66
C GLU A 148 16.25 -23.93 -10.48
N VAL A 149 15.46 -22.92 -10.09
CA VAL A 149 16.01 -21.59 -9.80
C VAL A 149 17.00 -21.63 -8.64
N VAL A 150 16.66 -22.30 -7.54
CA VAL A 150 17.52 -22.40 -6.36
C VAL A 150 18.76 -23.26 -6.64
N ASP A 151 18.64 -24.34 -7.39
CA ASP A 151 19.77 -25.19 -7.77
C ASP A 151 20.78 -24.42 -8.64
N ARG A 152 20.28 -23.56 -9.54
CA ARG A 152 21.13 -22.77 -10.44
C ARG A 152 21.70 -21.51 -9.80
N LEU A 153 20.87 -20.70 -9.14
CA LEU A 153 21.24 -19.37 -8.64
C LEU A 153 21.40 -19.31 -7.10
N GLY A 154 21.14 -20.41 -6.39
CA GLY A 154 21.16 -20.43 -4.93
C GLY A 154 20.03 -19.62 -4.29
N CYS A 155 19.91 -19.72 -2.97
CA CYS A 155 19.06 -18.87 -2.15
C CYS A 155 19.64 -18.72 -0.75
N THR A 156 19.18 -17.72 0.01
CA THR A 156 19.58 -17.54 1.41
C THR A 156 18.98 -18.66 2.27
N PRO A 157 19.80 -19.46 2.99
CA PRO A 157 19.29 -20.52 3.85
C PRO A 157 18.26 -20.01 4.87
N GLY A 158 17.15 -20.74 5.01
CA GLY A 158 16.11 -20.44 5.98
C GLY A 158 15.19 -19.27 5.61
N ASN A 159 15.37 -18.61 4.46
CA ASN A 159 14.46 -17.57 3.99
C ASN A 159 13.10 -18.14 3.53
N ALA A 160 12.19 -17.27 3.09
CA ALA A 160 10.85 -17.69 2.64
C ALA A 160 10.90 -18.69 1.46
N LEU A 161 11.79 -18.46 0.48
CA LEU A 161 11.97 -19.34 -0.68
C LEU A 161 12.49 -20.72 -0.25
N ALA A 162 13.58 -20.79 0.51
CA ALA A 162 14.16 -22.03 1.03
C ALA A 162 13.17 -22.83 1.89
N ARG A 163 12.38 -22.15 2.74
CA ARG A 163 11.33 -22.79 3.55
C ARG A 163 10.20 -23.33 2.70
N SER A 164 9.84 -22.65 1.61
CA SER A 164 8.78 -23.10 0.71
C SER A 164 9.12 -24.43 0.01
N LEU A 165 10.40 -24.63 -0.31
CA LEU A 165 10.93 -25.86 -0.93
C LEU A 165 11.08 -27.02 0.07
N SER A 166 11.32 -26.69 1.34
CA SER A 166 11.50 -27.69 2.41
C SER A 166 10.17 -28.27 2.93
N ARG A 167 9.03 -27.69 2.56
CA ARG A 167 7.72 -28.14 3.05
C ARG A 167 7.22 -29.32 2.20
N PRO A 168 6.93 -30.49 2.80
CA PRO A 168 6.43 -31.64 2.05
C PRO A 168 5.07 -31.33 1.39
N PRO A 169 4.80 -31.83 0.18
CA PRO A 169 3.66 -31.43 -0.65
C PRO A 169 2.28 -31.64 0.01
N ALA A 170 2.17 -32.59 0.95
CA ALA A 170 0.93 -32.85 1.69
C ALA A 170 0.47 -31.67 2.58
N GLN A 171 1.38 -30.77 3.00
CA GLN A 171 1.02 -29.64 3.88
C GLN A 171 0.63 -28.37 3.10
N LEU A 172 1.00 -28.24 1.83
CA LEU A 172 0.64 -27.06 1.02
C LEU A 172 -0.84 -27.06 0.61
N ALA A 173 -1.43 -28.25 0.42
CA ALA A 173 -2.86 -28.41 0.13
C ALA A 173 -3.76 -28.02 1.32
N SER A 174 -3.38 -28.35 2.55
CA SER A 174 -4.15 -27.98 3.75
C SER A 174 -4.18 -26.47 4.00
N THR A 175 -3.07 -25.75 3.80
CA THR A 175 -3.04 -24.29 3.99
C THR A 175 -3.84 -23.50 2.95
N ARG A 176 -4.05 -24.05 1.74
CA ARG A 176 -4.87 -23.41 0.71
C ARG A 176 -6.37 -23.68 0.92
N ALA A 177 -6.72 -24.85 1.44
CA ALA A 177 -8.11 -25.20 1.76
C ALA A 177 -8.68 -24.41 2.95
N GLU A 178 -7.86 -24.12 3.98
CA GLU A 178 -8.31 -23.36 5.16
C GLU A 178 -8.47 -21.84 4.90
N ALA A 179 -7.78 -21.29 3.91
CA ALA A 179 -7.91 -19.87 3.53
C ALA A 179 -9.15 -19.59 2.66
N THR A 180 -9.89 -20.62 2.22
CA THR A 180 -11.10 -20.51 1.39
C THR A 180 -12.29 -21.19 2.07
N GLY A 181 -12.47 -20.93 3.37
CA GLY A 181 -13.70 -21.29 4.09
C GLY A 181 -14.88 -20.39 3.69
N PRO A 182 -16.11 -20.91 3.57
CA PRO A 182 -17.26 -20.15 3.11
C PRO A 182 -17.64 -19.07 4.13
N ARG A 183 -17.59 -17.81 3.70
CA ARG A 183 -18.17 -16.69 4.43
C ARG A 183 -19.69 -16.79 4.29
N ALA A 184 -20.29 -17.57 5.20
CA ALA A 184 -21.72 -17.82 5.26
C ALA A 184 -22.50 -16.50 5.40
N ALA A 185 -23.61 -16.46 4.67
CA ALA A 185 -24.56 -15.39 4.56
C ALA A 185 -25.05 -14.88 5.92
N LEU A 186 -24.92 -13.57 6.13
CA LEU A 186 -25.79 -12.83 7.05
C LEU A 186 -26.91 -12.27 6.21
N ASP A 187 -28.06 -12.94 6.27
CA ASP A 187 -29.30 -12.45 5.70
C ASP A 187 -30.34 -12.24 6.81
N ALA A 188 -31.24 -11.32 6.50
CA ALA A 188 -32.01 -10.46 7.39
C ALA A 188 -33.17 -11.10 8.19
N GLY A 189 -33.66 -10.33 9.18
CA GLY A 189 -34.99 -10.47 9.80
C GLY A 189 -35.04 -9.82 11.19
N THR A 190 -35.58 -8.59 11.35
CA THR A 190 -36.98 -8.30 11.78
C THR A 190 -37.17 -8.61 13.28
N THR A 191 -37.39 -7.66 14.20
CA THR A 191 -38.65 -6.92 14.40
C THR A 191 -38.48 -5.66 15.27
N ARG A 192 -39.27 -4.65 14.92
CA ARG A 192 -39.68 -3.49 15.70
C ARG A 192 -40.91 -3.87 16.54
N ASP A 193 -40.93 -3.62 17.85
CA ASP A 193 -42.11 -3.11 18.57
C ASP A 193 -41.83 -2.89 20.09
N GLY A 194 -42.52 -1.91 20.69
CA GLY A 194 -42.74 -1.86 22.15
C GLY A 194 -42.14 -0.68 22.94
N ALA A 195 -42.84 0.45 22.94
CA ALA A 195 -43.03 1.31 24.13
C ALA A 195 -44.19 0.70 24.98
N PRO A 196 -44.49 1.05 26.26
CA PRO A 196 -44.36 2.39 26.87
C PRO A 196 -44.07 2.44 28.40
N ASP A 197 -44.19 3.67 28.92
CA ASP A 197 -44.63 4.12 30.26
C ASP A 197 -43.67 4.28 31.45
N ASP A 198 -43.57 5.56 31.84
CA ASP A 198 -43.78 6.16 33.17
C ASP A 198 -43.01 5.65 34.39
N ALA A 199 -42.25 6.56 35.03
CA ALA A 199 -42.70 7.22 36.26
C ALA A 199 -41.60 8.09 36.91
N ASP A 200 -42.02 9.30 37.27
CA ASP A 200 -41.74 10.08 38.49
C ASP A 200 -40.44 9.90 39.29
N GLY A 201 -39.80 11.04 39.55
CA GLY A 201 -38.75 11.18 40.55
C GLY A 201 -38.32 12.63 40.77
N ALA A 202 -39.22 13.44 41.35
CA ALA A 202 -38.89 14.78 41.84
C ALA A 202 -37.93 14.72 43.04
N HIS A 203 -36.86 15.52 43.04
CA HIS A 203 -36.24 16.02 44.27
C HIS A 203 -35.52 17.37 44.07
N LEU A 204 -36.14 18.39 44.67
CA LEU A 204 -35.54 19.46 45.50
C LEU A 204 -34.38 20.29 44.96
N SER A 205 -34.73 21.55 44.64
CA SER A 205 -33.83 22.70 44.65
C SER A 205 -33.20 22.94 46.02
N SER A 206 -31.93 23.33 46.04
CA SER A 206 -31.42 24.33 46.98
C SER A 206 -30.31 25.17 46.32
N PRO A 207 -30.23 26.49 46.60
CA PRO A 207 -29.42 27.45 45.86
C PRO A 207 -28.09 27.81 46.56
N ALA A 208 -27.30 28.64 45.87
CA ALA A 208 -26.09 29.35 46.30
C ALA A 208 -24.76 28.59 46.16
N ASP A 209 -24.05 28.84 45.06
CA ASP A 209 -22.87 29.71 45.07
C ASP A 209 -22.48 30.06 43.62
N GLU A 210 -22.66 31.34 43.26
CA GLU A 210 -22.18 31.91 41.99
C GLU A 210 -20.66 32.09 42.07
N GLU A 211 -19.91 31.07 41.67
CA GLU A 211 -18.52 31.23 41.25
C GLU A 211 -18.48 31.94 39.88
N PRO A 212 -17.62 32.95 39.69
CA PRO A 212 -17.52 33.67 38.42
C PRO A 212 -17.04 32.71 37.32
N GLN A 213 -17.92 32.46 36.34
CA GLN A 213 -17.62 31.72 35.12
C GLN A 213 -16.37 32.32 34.46
N ARG A 214 -15.25 31.60 34.56
CA ARG A 214 -14.11 31.81 33.67
C ARG A 214 -14.57 31.47 32.24
N PRO A 215 -14.17 32.24 31.22
CA PRO A 215 -14.58 32.00 29.84
C PRO A 215 -14.20 30.55 29.45
N GLY A 216 -15.20 29.82 28.96
CA GLY A 216 -15.10 28.42 28.57
C GLY A 216 -14.03 28.21 27.51
N VAL A 217 -12.85 27.75 27.94
CA VAL A 217 -11.92 27.07 27.07
C VAL A 217 -12.56 25.71 26.77
N SER A 218 -13.14 25.55 25.59
CA SER A 218 -13.52 24.22 25.11
C SER A 218 -12.27 23.35 25.13
N PRO A 219 -12.28 22.19 25.81
CA PRO A 219 -11.13 21.30 25.77
C PRO A 219 -11.03 20.76 24.35
N VAL A 220 -10.02 21.21 23.61
CA VAL A 220 -9.61 20.55 22.38
C VAL A 220 -8.83 19.32 22.81
N ASP A 221 -9.55 18.28 23.27
CA ASP A 221 -8.96 17.04 23.79
C ASP A 221 -8.38 16.17 22.67
N GLU A 222 -8.47 16.61 21.42
CA GLU A 222 -7.95 15.92 20.25
C GLU A 222 -6.88 16.74 19.55
N ALA A 223 -5.75 16.10 19.26
CA ALA A 223 -4.65 16.70 18.51
C ALA A 223 -4.12 15.71 17.46
N TRP A 224 -3.64 16.26 16.34
CA TRP A 224 -2.92 15.51 15.33
C TRP A 224 -1.42 15.75 15.52
N VAL A 225 -0.67 14.67 15.74
CA VAL A 225 0.77 14.70 15.97
C VAL A 225 1.48 14.35 14.68
N LEU A 226 2.26 15.29 14.15
CA LEU A 226 3.23 15.02 13.09
C LEU A 226 4.57 14.70 13.75
N ILE A 227 5.13 13.55 13.41
CA ILE A 227 6.48 13.13 13.77
C ILE A 227 7.27 12.93 12.49
N VAL A 228 8.40 13.61 12.35
CA VAL A 228 9.37 13.39 11.27
C VAL A 228 10.63 12.80 11.88
N HIS A 229 11.10 11.69 11.33
CA HIS A 229 12.25 10.97 11.82
C HIS A 229 13.23 10.63 10.69
N SER A 230 14.50 10.91 10.95
CA SER A 230 15.63 10.53 10.08
C SER A 230 16.31 9.27 10.63
N ARG A 231 17.39 8.83 9.97
CA ARG A 231 18.29 7.79 10.52
C ARG A 231 18.93 8.20 11.85
N GLU A 232 19.12 9.49 12.09
CA GLU A 232 19.76 10.02 13.30
C GLU A 232 18.78 10.17 14.48
N GLY A 233 17.48 9.94 14.24
CA GLY A 233 16.43 10.04 15.25
C GLY A 233 15.29 10.95 14.84
N ILE A 234 14.47 11.34 15.83
CA ILE A 234 13.33 12.25 15.65
C ILE A 234 13.87 13.65 15.36
N GLN A 235 13.52 14.18 14.19
CA GLN A 235 13.93 15.50 13.73
C GLN A 235 12.89 16.57 14.07
N HIS A 236 11.60 16.20 13.99
CA HIS A 236 10.50 17.15 14.22
C HIS A 236 9.32 16.47 14.89
N VAL A 237 8.71 17.18 15.84
CA VAL A 237 7.42 16.81 16.44
C VAL A 237 6.57 18.07 16.53
N SER A 238 5.36 18.02 15.99
CA SER A 238 4.42 19.14 16.07
C SER A 238 2.98 18.66 16.29
N LEU A 239 2.19 19.52 16.95
CA LEU A 239 0.77 19.30 17.23
C LEU A 239 -0.08 20.19 16.33
N HIS A 240 -1.15 19.64 15.81
CA HIS A 240 -2.01 20.28 14.83
C HIS A 240 -3.49 20.11 15.19
N PRO A 241 -4.33 21.13 14.92
CA PRO A 241 -5.75 21.07 15.21
C PRO A 241 -6.51 20.10 14.29
N SER A 242 -5.93 19.73 13.15
CA SER A 242 -6.51 18.81 12.19
C SER A 242 -5.44 18.00 11.47
N ARG A 243 -5.86 16.88 10.86
CA ARG A 243 -5.02 16.06 9.97
C ARG A 243 -4.45 16.88 8.81
N GLU A 244 -5.29 17.73 8.20
CA GLU A 244 -4.90 18.57 7.07
C GLU A 244 -3.82 19.59 7.46
N ALA A 245 -3.94 20.21 8.64
CA ALA A 245 -2.90 21.09 9.16
C ALA A 245 -1.57 20.34 9.40
N ALA A 246 -1.63 19.11 9.91
CA ALA A 246 -0.44 18.26 10.05
C ALA A 246 0.19 17.88 8.70
N ALA A 247 -0.62 17.61 7.69
CA ALA A 247 -0.14 17.30 6.34
C ALA A 247 0.50 18.52 5.65
N LEU A 248 -0.09 19.72 5.81
CA LEU A 248 0.51 20.96 5.31
C LEU A 248 1.85 21.24 6.00
N ALA A 249 1.92 21.08 7.32
CA ALA A 249 3.16 21.22 8.06
C ALA A 249 4.23 20.19 7.68
N LEU A 250 3.84 18.99 7.22
CA LEU A 250 4.76 18.01 6.66
C LEU A 250 5.39 18.52 5.35
N ILE A 251 4.61 19.18 4.48
CA ILE A 251 5.12 19.78 3.23
C ILE A 251 6.08 20.94 3.53
N ASP A 252 5.77 21.76 4.54
CA ASP A 252 6.67 22.84 4.98
C ASP A 252 7.95 22.29 5.62
N ALA A 253 7.83 21.24 6.44
CA ALA A 253 8.95 20.54 7.05
C ALA A 253 9.84 19.88 6.00
N ASP A 254 9.25 19.32 4.94
CA ASP A 254 9.96 18.80 3.78
C ASP A 254 10.82 19.88 3.11
N THR A 255 10.20 21.03 2.83
CA THR A 255 10.87 22.18 2.21
C THR A 255 12.04 22.69 3.07
N THR A 256 11.88 22.69 4.39
CA THR A 256 12.90 23.17 5.34
C THR A 256 14.01 22.14 5.57
N ALA A 257 13.68 20.86 5.73
CA ALA A 257 14.66 19.78 5.89
C ALA A 257 15.49 19.58 4.61
N ALA A 258 14.85 19.69 3.45
CA ALA A 258 15.50 19.69 2.15
C ALA A 258 16.51 20.83 1.97
N ALA A 259 16.26 22.00 2.59
CA ALA A 259 17.17 23.14 2.57
C ALA A 259 18.31 23.02 3.59
N ALA A 260 18.09 22.35 4.73
CA ALA A 260 19.04 22.32 5.84
C ALA A 260 20.00 21.11 5.85
N SER A 261 19.55 19.94 5.39
CA SER A 261 20.20 18.67 5.77
C SER A 261 20.77 17.85 4.62
N GLY A 262 20.82 18.36 3.39
CA GLY A 262 21.47 17.66 2.28
C GLY A 262 20.84 16.30 1.97
N ALA A 263 19.54 16.29 1.64
CA ALA A 263 18.82 15.15 1.05
C ALA A 263 18.88 13.82 1.82
N VAL A 264 18.93 13.87 3.16
CA VAL A 264 18.83 12.63 3.95
C VAL A 264 17.37 12.13 3.93
N PRO A 265 17.13 10.86 3.54
CA PRO A 265 15.79 10.27 3.60
C PRO A 265 15.22 10.38 5.00
N TYR A 266 13.96 10.78 5.10
CA TYR A 266 13.25 10.80 6.36
C TYR A 266 11.92 10.07 6.23
N ARG A 267 11.46 9.54 7.35
CA ARG A 267 10.15 8.94 7.50
C ARG A 267 9.29 9.87 8.33
N TRP A 268 7.98 9.77 8.16
CA TRP A 268 7.05 10.59 8.91
C TRP A 268 5.87 9.75 9.38
N ALA A 269 5.23 10.22 10.45
CA ALA A 269 3.98 9.68 10.95
C ALA A 269 3.04 10.83 11.33
N ILE A 270 1.78 10.72 10.95
CA ILE A 270 0.70 11.59 11.41
C ILE A 270 -0.25 10.73 12.24
N ALA A 271 -0.41 11.06 13.52
CA ALA A 271 -1.22 10.28 14.44
C ALA A 271 -2.30 11.15 15.10
N HIS A 272 -3.54 10.67 15.14
CA HIS A 272 -4.58 11.26 15.98
C HIS A 272 -4.38 10.82 17.43
N ARG A 273 -4.46 11.78 18.36
CA ARG A 273 -4.27 11.58 19.79
C ARG A 273 -5.36 12.28 20.57
N THR A 274 -5.91 11.57 21.55
CA THR A 274 -6.67 12.18 22.63
C THR A 274 -5.70 12.52 23.76
N LEU A 275 -5.59 13.80 24.12
CA LEU A 275 -4.68 14.23 25.17
C LEU A 275 -5.10 13.60 26.51
N GLY A 276 -4.16 12.91 27.17
CA GLY A 276 -4.42 12.19 28.41
C GLY A 276 -4.83 10.72 28.23
N ALA A 277 -5.15 10.27 27.01
CA ALA A 277 -5.28 8.86 26.69
C ALA A 277 -3.90 8.28 26.30
N GLY A 278 -3.54 7.11 26.83
CA GLY A 278 -2.26 6.45 26.53
C GLY A 278 -2.17 5.90 25.09
N ASP A 279 -3.31 5.83 24.38
CA ASP A 279 -3.41 5.13 23.12
C ASP A 279 -3.28 6.07 21.91
N ALA A 280 -2.80 5.50 20.79
CA ALA A 280 -2.81 6.19 19.51
C ALA A 280 -4.11 5.86 18.81
N GLY A 281 -4.82 6.88 18.32
CA GLY A 281 -5.89 6.68 17.35
C GLY A 281 -5.32 6.24 16.00
N THR A 282 -5.93 6.69 14.92
CA THR A 282 -5.44 6.41 13.56
C THR A 282 -4.02 6.93 13.37
N VAL A 283 -3.12 6.10 12.83
CA VAL A 283 -1.73 6.46 12.52
C VAL A 283 -1.45 6.23 11.05
N GLU A 284 -1.03 7.29 10.37
CA GLU A 284 -0.54 7.27 9.00
C GLU A 284 0.98 7.38 9.01
N ARG A 285 1.64 6.75 8.03
CA ARG A 285 3.09 6.74 7.91
C ARG A 285 3.50 6.84 6.45
N GLY A 286 4.63 7.47 6.20
CA GLY A 286 5.26 7.53 4.88
C GLY A 286 6.77 7.74 4.97
N MET A 287 7.41 7.71 3.82
CA MET A 287 8.84 7.98 3.66
C MET A 287 9.01 9.02 2.56
N HIS A 288 9.85 10.01 2.82
CA HIS A 288 10.31 10.97 1.82
C HIS A 288 11.71 10.56 1.38
N LEU A 289 11.81 10.18 0.11
CA LEU A 289 13.05 10.00 -0.63
C LEU A 289 13.08 11.17 -1.61
N ARG A 290 14.10 12.02 -1.53
CA ARG A 290 14.31 13.02 -2.57
C ARG A 290 14.99 12.30 -3.74
N ASP A 291 14.46 12.48 -4.95
CA ASP A 291 15.14 12.05 -6.18
C ASP A 291 16.58 12.56 -6.15
N ILE A 292 17.55 11.64 -6.16
CA ILE A 292 18.96 11.97 -6.34
C ILE A 292 19.14 12.15 -7.85
N ASP A 293 19.18 13.41 -8.31
CA ASP A 293 19.57 13.78 -9.68
C ASP A 293 20.99 13.27 -10.03
#